data_AF-A0A3C0ZL67-F1
#
_entry.id   AF-A0A3C0ZL67-F1
#
_cell.length_a   1.000
_cell.length_b   1.000
_cell.length_c   1.000
_cell.angle_alpha   90.00
_cell.angle_beta   90.00
_cell.angle_gamma   90.00
#
_symmetry.space_group_name_H-M   'P 1'
#
loop_
_entity.id
_entity.type
_entity.pdbx_description
1 polymer ?
#
loop_
_entity_poly.entity_id
_entity_poly.type
_entity_poly.pdbx_seq_one_letter_code
_entity_poly.pdbx_strand_id
1 'polypeptide(L)'
;MNSQKTIVLLLVMLPIASFAQFRKSVRAESIQLTELSGNFRIDLQAGLDRTWNDSIMSVVVTREDSKKSPLRAALFSAVIPGSGEFYTDSYWRAGVFFAAEVGLWIAYAAYTSKGNDQTDLFQNFADEHWSVVRYAQWIEQYAGQLNPDAGGCSGMVTGGGGLPPWERVDWSKLNSCEEVMGRKSGNGFTHRLPLRPEQQYYELIGKYPQYAGGWDDATTVTPSDIVQKKVSPRFLEYSEMRGKANDFYNIAGTAASVLVVNHVLSALDAAWSAAQFNNRLKLETRLKPAPRPYGFTELVPTASMTIRF
;
A
#
# COMPACT_ATOMS: atom_id res chain seq x y z
N MET A 1 -6.96 43.01 3.91
CA MET A 1 -5.83 42.11 3.60
C MET A 1 -6.05 40.81 4.38
N ASN A 2 -6.61 39.81 3.72
CA ASN A 2 -6.86 38.48 4.29
C ASN A 2 -5.61 37.62 4.10
N SER A 3 -5.01 37.16 5.19
CA SER A 3 -3.87 36.23 5.19
C SER A 3 -4.42 34.81 5.21
N GLN A 4 -4.37 34.12 4.07
CA GLN A 4 -4.54 32.67 4.01
C GLN A 4 -3.30 32.01 4.61
N LYS A 5 -3.50 31.12 5.59
CA LYS A 5 -2.45 30.22 6.09
C LYS A 5 -2.61 28.86 5.43
N THR A 6 -1.71 28.56 4.49
CA THR A 6 -1.55 27.25 3.88
C THR A 6 -0.88 26.31 4.88
N ILE A 7 -1.54 25.19 5.22
CA ILE A 7 -0.93 24.09 5.98
C ILE A 7 -0.38 23.10 4.95
N VAL A 8 0.94 22.98 4.89
CA VAL A 8 1.63 21.96 4.11
C VAL A 8 1.80 20.73 5.00
N LEU A 9 1.14 19.62 4.64
CA LEU A 9 1.31 18.33 5.27
C LEU A 9 2.52 17.64 4.63
N LEU A 10 3.64 17.55 5.34
CA LEU A 10 4.85 16.89 4.84
C LEU A 10 4.77 15.39 5.15
N LEU A 11 4.43 14.59 4.13
CA LEU A 11 4.44 13.14 4.21
C LEU A 11 5.89 12.67 4.02
N VAL A 12 6.53 12.19 5.09
CA VAL A 12 7.89 11.64 5.03
C VAL A 12 7.82 10.22 4.45
N MET A 13 8.05 10.11 3.14
CA MET A 13 8.42 8.84 2.50
C MET A 13 9.86 8.49 2.90
N LEU A 14 10.06 7.45 3.69
CA LEU A 14 11.39 6.87 3.92
C LEU A 14 11.71 5.90 2.78
N PRO A 15 12.82 6.08 2.03
CA PRO A 15 13.24 5.13 1.02
C PRO A 15 13.85 3.89 1.68
N ILE A 16 13.30 2.72 1.35
CA ILE A 16 13.83 1.39 1.72
C ILE A 16 15.02 1.09 0.79
N ALA A 17 16.18 1.69 1.04
CA ALA A 17 17.45 1.26 0.41
C ALA A 17 18.64 1.91 1.10
N SER A 18 19.23 1.25 2.10
CA SER A 18 20.66 1.32 2.44
C SER A 18 20.98 0.46 3.66
N PHE A 19 20.98 -0.86 3.48
CA PHE A 19 21.67 -1.80 4.39
C PHE A 19 22.79 -2.50 3.61
N ALA A 20 23.81 -1.76 3.22
CA ALA A 20 25.06 -2.32 2.73
C ALA A 20 26.17 -1.28 2.84
N GLN A 21 26.81 -1.20 4.01
CA GLN A 21 28.23 -0.86 4.24
C GLN A 21 28.39 -0.23 5.63
N PHE A 22 28.62 -1.08 6.64
CA PHE A 22 29.36 -0.63 7.81
C PHE A 22 30.28 -1.76 8.30
N ARG A 23 31.51 -1.79 7.77
CA ARG A 23 32.65 -2.44 8.41
C ARG A 23 33.75 -1.40 8.58
N LYS A 24 33.95 -0.93 9.82
CA LYS A 24 35.29 -0.84 10.42
C LYS A 24 35.25 -0.57 11.93
N SER A 25 36.02 -1.42 12.63
CA SER A 25 36.65 -1.32 13.95
C SER A 25 35.83 -0.82 15.14
N VAL A 26 35.33 -1.77 15.94
CA VAL A 26 34.99 -1.55 17.35
C VAL A 26 36.27 -1.67 18.18
N ARG A 27 36.67 -0.57 18.83
CA ARG A 27 37.63 -0.58 19.94
C ARG A 27 36.84 -1.02 21.18
N ALA A 28 37.32 -2.04 21.88
CA ALA A 28 36.67 -2.54 23.09
C ALA A 28 36.81 -1.51 24.22
N GLU A 29 35.77 -0.71 24.44
CA GLU A 29 35.48 -0.14 25.75
C GLU A 29 34.54 -1.08 26.48
N SER A 30 34.85 -1.33 27.75
CA SER A 30 34.14 -2.27 28.62
C SER A 30 32.66 -1.94 28.71
N ILE A 31 31.83 -2.76 28.06
CA ILE A 31 30.38 -2.75 28.23
C ILE A 31 30.08 -3.24 29.65
N GLN A 32 29.64 -2.34 30.53
CA GLN A 32 28.91 -2.76 31.71
C GLN A 32 27.62 -3.43 31.22
N LEU A 33 27.52 -4.74 31.40
CA LEU A 33 26.32 -5.51 31.10
C LEU A 33 25.17 -4.97 31.97
N THR A 34 24.23 -4.25 31.35
CA THR A 34 22.94 -3.93 31.96
C THR A 34 22.19 -5.22 32.20
N GLU A 35 21.88 -5.51 33.46
CA GLU A 35 20.88 -6.53 33.80
C GLU A 35 19.53 -6.09 33.20
N LEU A 36 19.04 -6.87 32.23
CA LEU A 36 17.67 -6.75 31.74
C LEU A 36 16.73 -7.14 32.88
N SER A 37 15.71 -6.32 33.16
CA SER A 37 14.75 -6.59 34.22
C SER A 37 13.85 -7.80 33.93
N GLY A 38 13.91 -8.32 32.69
CA GLY A 38 13.04 -9.39 32.20
C GLY A 38 11.62 -8.91 31.92
N ASN A 39 11.35 -7.62 32.15
CA ASN A 39 10.11 -6.96 31.84
C ASN A 39 10.33 -6.02 30.66
N PHE A 40 9.93 -6.49 29.48
CA PHE A 40 10.11 -5.79 28.21
C PHE A 40 9.63 -4.33 28.24
N ARG A 41 8.59 -4.00 29.03
CA ARG A 41 8.11 -2.62 29.15
C ARG A 41 9.12 -1.70 29.81
N ILE A 42 9.76 -2.17 30.89
CA ILE A 42 10.75 -1.40 31.65
C ILE A 42 12.04 -1.32 30.84
N ASP A 43 12.44 -2.43 30.21
CA ASP A 43 13.67 -2.52 29.44
C ASP A 43 13.60 -1.64 28.16
N LEU A 44 12.42 -1.57 27.52
CA LEU A 44 12.19 -0.69 26.37
C LEU A 44 12.13 0.78 26.76
N GLN A 45 11.47 1.10 27.89
CA GLN A 45 11.35 2.47 28.39
C GLN A 45 12.71 3.01 28.87
N ALA A 46 13.51 2.18 29.55
CA ALA A 46 14.88 2.50 29.97
C ALA A 46 15.85 2.68 28.78
N GLY A 47 15.61 1.98 27.67
CA GLY A 47 16.37 2.17 26.43
C GLY A 47 16.08 3.52 25.74
N LEU A 48 14.89 4.09 25.96
CA LEU A 48 14.44 5.33 25.32
C LEU A 48 14.67 6.59 26.19
N ASP A 49 14.72 6.45 27.52
CA ASP A 49 14.78 7.58 28.47
C ASP A 49 16.21 8.08 28.80
N ARG A 50 17.28 7.54 28.20
CA ARG A 50 18.70 7.86 28.54
C ARG A 50 19.25 9.21 28.03
N THR A 51 18.45 10.28 28.10
CA THR A 51 19.00 11.65 28.10
C THR A 51 18.33 12.47 29.19
N TRP A 52 19.14 12.90 30.16
CA TRP A 52 18.89 13.91 31.21
C TRP A 52 18.65 13.42 32.66
N ASN A 53 19.80 13.19 33.31
CA ASN A 53 20.25 13.55 34.66
C ASN A 53 19.24 13.66 35.84
N ASP A 54 19.53 12.85 36.86
CA ASP A 54 18.94 12.80 38.21
C ASP A 54 19.36 13.96 39.13
N SER A 55 18.52 14.30 40.12
CA SER A 55 18.91 14.78 41.47
C SER A 55 17.73 14.84 42.49
N ILE A 56 17.76 13.89 43.45
CA ILE A 56 17.36 13.86 44.88
C ILE A 56 15.97 14.35 45.38
N MET A 57 15.13 13.33 45.65
CA MET A 57 14.25 13.01 46.78
C MET A 57 13.76 14.08 47.78
N SER A 58 12.46 14.42 47.67
CA SER A 58 11.55 14.59 48.82
C SER A 58 10.51 13.48 48.73
N VAL A 59 10.26 12.74 49.83
CA VAL A 59 9.23 11.67 49.83
C VAL A 59 7.86 12.33 50.01
N VAL A 60 7.41 12.97 48.94
CA VAL A 60 6.01 13.19 48.66
C VAL A 60 5.61 12.05 47.74
N VAL A 61 4.85 11.06 48.24
CA VAL A 61 4.23 10.04 47.37
C VAL A 61 3.02 10.66 46.68
N THR A 62 3.27 11.67 45.84
CA THR A 62 2.33 12.04 44.78
C THR A 62 2.63 11.09 43.64
N ARG A 63 1.71 10.16 43.35
CA ARG A 63 1.59 9.68 41.96
C ARG A 63 1.13 10.88 41.13
N GLU A 64 2.06 11.74 40.73
CA GLU A 64 1.82 12.57 39.56
C GLU A 64 1.87 11.63 38.36
N ASP A 65 0.71 11.14 37.93
CA ASP A 65 0.62 10.54 36.60
C ASP A 65 1.07 11.60 35.60
N SER A 66 2.28 11.42 35.05
CA SER A 66 2.89 12.37 34.13
C SER A 66 1.94 12.59 32.94
N LYS A 67 1.66 13.84 32.61
CA LYS A 67 0.78 14.17 31.49
C LYS A 67 1.32 13.57 30.19
N LYS A 68 0.43 13.01 29.39
CA LYS A 68 0.73 12.42 28.08
C LYS A 68 0.50 13.46 27.00
N SER A 69 1.39 13.57 26.02
CA SER A 69 1.23 14.54 24.92
C SER A 69 0.30 13.97 23.83
N PRO A 70 -0.82 14.63 23.50
CA PRO A 70 -1.70 14.20 22.40
C PRO A 70 -1.02 14.15 21.05
N LEU A 71 -0.16 15.13 20.76
CA LEU A 71 0.59 15.15 19.50
C LEU A 71 1.57 13.97 19.40
N ARG A 72 2.28 13.65 20.48
CA ARG A 72 3.19 12.49 20.49
C ARG A 72 2.42 11.19 20.29
N ALA A 73 1.29 11.03 20.99
CA ALA A 73 0.41 9.87 20.84
C ALA A 73 -0.07 9.73 19.39
N ALA A 74 -0.55 10.81 18.77
CA ALA A 74 -0.99 10.81 17.39
C ALA A 74 0.13 10.42 16.42
N LEU A 75 1.33 10.99 16.59
CA LEU A 75 2.48 10.72 15.73
C LEU A 75 2.95 9.26 15.84
N PHE A 76 2.93 8.68 17.04
CA PHE A 76 3.24 7.26 17.20
C PHE A 76 2.25 6.40 16.40
N SER A 77 0.95 6.59 16.60
CA SER A 77 -0.08 5.80 15.90
C SER A 77 -0.15 6.06 14.40
N ALA A 78 0.28 7.25 13.94
CA ALA A 78 0.41 7.52 12.51
C ALA A 78 1.53 6.70 11.85
N VAL A 79 2.59 6.34 12.58
CA VAL A 79 3.68 5.49 12.07
C VAL A 79 3.34 4.01 12.23
N ILE A 80 2.89 3.62 13.43
CA ILE A 80 2.48 2.25 13.74
C ILE A 80 1.14 2.31 14.49
N PRO A 81 0.03 1.93 13.84
CA PRO A 81 -1.28 1.95 14.47
C PRO A 81 -1.30 1.15 15.78
N GLY A 82 -1.89 1.73 16.81
CA GLY A 82 -1.94 1.20 18.17
C GLY A 82 -0.80 1.67 19.09
N SER A 83 0.31 2.20 18.57
CA SER A 83 1.48 2.55 19.41
C SER A 83 1.26 3.81 20.27
N GLY A 84 0.46 4.77 19.81
CA GLY A 84 0.03 5.94 20.59
C GLY A 84 -1.00 5.59 21.67
N GLU A 85 -1.90 4.65 21.40
CA GLU A 85 -2.84 4.11 22.37
C GLU A 85 -2.09 3.35 23.47
N PHE A 86 -1.03 2.62 23.10
CA PHE A 86 -0.11 1.99 24.04
C PHE A 86 0.60 3.04 24.92
N TYR A 87 1.08 4.14 24.34
CA TYR A 87 1.68 5.26 25.08
C TYR A 87 0.71 5.90 26.11
N THR A 88 -0.60 5.85 25.84
CA THR A 88 -1.66 6.40 26.71
C THR A 88 -2.31 5.34 27.62
N ASP A 89 -1.68 4.18 27.80
CA ASP A 89 -2.14 3.07 28.63
C ASP A 89 -3.49 2.45 28.21
N SER A 90 -3.91 2.67 26.96
CA SER A 90 -5.09 2.07 26.36
C SER A 90 -4.74 0.78 25.61
N TYR A 91 -4.21 -0.22 26.32
CA TYR A 91 -3.67 -1.46 25.74
C TYR A 91 -4.65 -2.25 24.86
N TRP A 92 -5.94 -2.29 25.22
CA TRP A 92 -6.92 -3.01 24.43
C TRP A 92 -7.15 -2.33 23.06
N ARG A 93 -7.17 -0.99 23.03
CA ARG A 93 -7.29 -0.22 21.77
C ARG A 93 -6.04 -0.38 20.92
N ALA A 94 -4.88 -0.30 21.57
CA ALA A 94 -3.59 -0.58 20.94
C ALA A 94 -3.59 -1.95 20.26
N GLY A 95 -4.07 -2.98 20.97
CA GLY A 95 -4.20 -4.33 20.45
C GLY A 95 -5.13 -4.43 19.24
N VAL A 96 -6.28 -3.75 19.25
CA VAL A 96 -7.23 -3.75 18.11
C VAL A 96 -6.62 -3.11 16.87
N PHE A 97 -6.06 -1.91 16.98
CA PHE A 97 -5.46 -1.21 15.83
C PHE A 97 -4.26 -1.97 15.27
N PHE A 98 -3.41 -2.53 16.15
CA PHE A 98 -2.26 -3.31 15.73
C PHE A 98 -2.67 -4.66 15.11
N ALA A 99 -3.67 -5.34 15.66
CA ALA A 99 -4.18 -6.58 15.07
C ALA A 99 -4.81 -6.33 13.69
N ALA A 100 -5.56 -5.23 13.54
CA ALA A 100 -6.09 -4.81 12.24
C ALA A 100 -4.96 -4.51 11.25
N GLU A 101 -3.92 -3.79 11.68
CA GLU A 101 -2.75 -3.48 10.87
C GLU A 101 -2.08 -4.76 10.32
N VAL A 102 -1.76 -5.70 11.21
CA VAL A 102 -1.14 -6.99 10.82
C VAL A 102 -2.06 -7.78 9.89
N GLY A 103 -3.35 -7.88 10.21
CA GLY A 103 -4.31 -8.62 9.38
C GLY A 103 -4.46 -8.04 7.98
N LEU A 104 -4.49 -6.71 7.86
CA LEU A 104 -4.58 -6.03 6.57
C LEU A 104 -3.30 -6.16 5.74
N TRP A 105 -2.12 -6.10 6.35
CA TRP A 105 -0.86 -6.38 5.65
C TRP A 105 -0.77 -7.82 5.16
N ILE A 106 -1.22 -8.79 5.96
CA ILE A 106 -1.30 -10.20 5.54
C ILE A 106 -2.25 -10.33 4.34
N ALA A 107 -3.43 -9.71 4.39
CA ALA A 107 -4.36 -9.71 3.28
C ALA A 107 -3.74 -9.08 2.03
N TYR A 108 -3.16 -7.88 2.15
CA TYR A 108 -2.48 -7.20 1.06
C TYR A 108 -1.41 -8.09 0.41
N ALA A 109 -0.48 -8.64 1.21
CA ALA A 109 0.59 -9.48 0.71
C ALA A 109 0.08 -10.76 0.04
N ALA A 110 -0.89 -11.45 0.67
CA ALA A 110 -1.44 -12.69 0.15
C ALA A 110 -2.19 -12.48 -1.17
N TYR A 111 -2.97 -11.41 -1.30
CA TYR A 111 -3.72 -11.13 -2.52
C TYR A 111 -2.86 -10.52 -3.63
N THR A 112 -1.84 -9.72 -3.29
CA THR A 112 -0.82 -9.30 -4.27
C THR A 112 -0.07 -10.52 -4.83
N SER A 113 0.35 -11.47 -3.99
CA SER A 113 0.99 -12.71 -4.45
C SER A 113 0.09 -13.50 -5.39
N LYS A 114 -1.18 -13.72 -5.02
CA LYS A 114 -2.15 -14.40 -5.89
C LYS A 114 -2.38 -13.67 -7.21
N GLY A 115 -2.40 -12.33 -7.18
CA GLY A 115 -2.48 -11.50 -8.37
C GLY A 115 -1.27 -11.71 -9.27
N ASN A 116 -0.05 -11.75 -8.72
CA ASN A 116 1.19 -11.98 -9.48
C ASN A 116 1.20 -13.38 -10.10
N ASP A 117 0.89 -14.41 -9.31
CA ASP A 117 0.86 -15.80 -9.80
C ASP A 117 -0.17 -15.95 -10.94
N GLN A 118 -1.35 -15.33 -10.80
CA GLN A 118 -2.37 -15.33 -11.85
C GLN A 118 -1.94 -14.50 -13.07
N THR A 119 -1.14 -13.44 -12.87
CA THR A 119 -0.51 -12.68 -13.95
C THR A 119 0.42 -13.54 -14.78
N ASP A 120 1.33 -14.26 -14.13
CA ASP A 120 2.27 -15.14 -14.81
C ASP A 120 1.52 -16.22 -15.61
N LEU A 121 0.44 -16.79 -15.04
CA LEU A 121 -0.40 -17.77 -15.71
C LEU A 121 -1.01 -17.23 -17.01
N PHE A 122 -1.68 -16.07 -16.99
CA PHE A 122 -2.30 -15.55 -18.21
C PHE A 122 -1.24 -15.10 -19.22
N GLN A 123 -0.11 -14.52 -18.78
CA GLN A 123 0.95 -14.09 -19.70
C GLN A 123 1.56 -15.29 -20.43
N ASN A 124 1.84 -16.38 -19.73
CA ASN A 124 2.31 -17.61 -20.35
C ASN A 124 1.30 -18.18 -21.35
N PHE A 125 0.00 -18.16 -21.01
CA PHE A 125 -1.06 -18.58 -21.92
C PHE A 125 -1.12 -17.71 -23.18
N ALA A 126 -0.99 -16.39 -23.05
CA ALA A 126 -0.91 -15.50 -24.21
C ALA A 126 0.35 -15.75 -25.04
N ASP A 127 1.49 -16.04 -24.41
CA ASP A 127 2.73 -16.36 -25.12
C ASP A 127 2.63 -17.65 -25.93
N GLU A 128 1.82 -18.61 -25.48
CA GLU A 128 1.56 -19.87 -26.18
C GLU A 128 0.52 -19.72 -27.32
N HIS A 129 -0.57 -19.00 -27.06
CA HIS A 129 -1.75 -18.99 -27.94
C HIS A 129 -1.92 -17.71 -28.77
N TRP A 130 -1.29 -16.60 -28.39
CA TRP A 130 -1.40 -15.32 -29.10
C TRP A 130 -0.11 -14.99 -29.88
N SER A 131 -0.25 -14.51 -31.11
CA SER A 131 0.88 -14.15 -31.97
C SER A 131 0.65 -12.86 -32.72
N VAL A 132 1.59 -11.92 -32.57
CA VAL A 132 1.57 -10.65 -33.33
C VAL A 132 1.74 -10.91 -34.82
N VAL A 133 2.39 -12.01 -35.23
CA VAL A 133 2.51 -12.37 -36.65
C VAL A 133 1.14 -12.73 -37.22
N ARG A 134 0.34 -13.55 -36.50
CA ARG A 134 -1.03 -13.88 -36.90
C ARG A 134 -1.90 -12.63 -36.95
N TYR A 135 -1.76 -11.75 -35.96
CA TYR A 135 -2.45 -10.48 -35.93
C TYR A 135 -2.08 -9.57 -37.13
N ALA A 136 -0.79 -9.44 -37.44
CA ALA A 136 -0.31 -8.66 -38.58
C ALA A 136 -0.87 -9.22 -39.90
N GLN A 137 -0.79 -10.54 -40.11
CA GLN A 137 -1.36 -11.21 -41.28
C GLN A 137 -2.87 -10.98 -41.41
N TRP A 138 -3.59 -11.02 -40.30
CA TRP A 138 -5.01 -10.70 -40.25
C TRP A 138 -5.29 -9.26 -40.70
N ILE A 139 -4.48 -8.30 -40.24
CA ILE A 139 -4.57 -6.90 -40.70
C ILE A 139 -4.29 -6.81 -42.20
N GLU A 140 -3.23 -7.45 -42.72
CA GLU A 140 -2.92 -7.41 -44.17
C GLU A 140 -4.08 -7.92 -45.02
N GLN A 141 -4.81 -8.92 -44.52
CA GLN A 141 -5.95 -9.50 -45.20
C GLN A 141 -7.20 -8.58 -45.20
N TYR A 142 -7.45 -7.88 -44.09
CA TYR A 142 -8.74 -7.22 -43.85
C TYR A 142 -8.69 -5.69 -43.74
N ALA A 143 -7.51 -5.07 -43.72
CA ALA A 143 -7.35 -3.62 -43.53
C ALA A 143 -8.19 -2.81 -44.52
N GLY A 144 -8.16 -3.16 -45.81
CA GLY A 144 -8.95 -2.47 -46.85
C GLY A 144 -10.47 -2.55 -46.66
N GLN A 145 -10.97 -3.60 -46.00
CA GLN A 145 -12.40 -3.73 -45.67
C GLN A 145 -12.79 -2.86 -44.47
N LEU A 146 -11.89 -2.76 -43.48
CA LEU A 146 -12.09 -1.91 -42.30
C LEU A 146 -12.02 -0.43 -42.67
N ASN A 147 -11.01 -0.04 -43.45
CA ASN A 147 -10.84 1.29 -44.00
C ASN A 147 -10.25 1.22 -45.42
N PRO A 148 -10.94 1.71 -46.47
CA PRO A 148 -10.40 1.75 -47.84
C PRO A 148 -9.04 2.45 -47.95
N ASP A 149 -8.78 3.46 -47.10
CA ASP A 149 -7.49 4.17 -47.06
C ASP A 149 -6.34 3.30 -46.52
N ALA A 150 -6.66 2.15 -45.90
CA ALA A 150 -5.69 1.19 -45.38
C ALA A 150 -5.28 0.12 -46.42
N GLY A 151 -5.60 0.31 -47.71
CA GLY A 151 -5.23 -0.62 -48.77
C GLY A 151 -3.72 -0.85 -48.96
N GLY A 152 -2.87 0.00 -48.38
CA GLY A 152 -1.41 -0.15 -48.38
C GLY A 152 -0.85 -1.02 -47.24
N CYS A 153 -1.69 -1.52 -46.33
CA CYS A 153 -1.25 -2.33 -45.20
C CYS A 153 -0.81 -3.73 -45.62
N SER A 154 0.49 -3.88 -45.88
CA SER A 154 1.11 -5.14 -46.33
C SER A 154 2.60 -5.17 -45.99
N GLY A 155 3.19 -6.36 -45.96
CA GLY A 155 4.62 -6.55 -45.72
C GLY A 155 5.06 -6.11 -44.32
N MET A 156 4.21 -6.34 -43.31
CA MET A 156 4.48 -6.13 -41.90
C MET A 156 5.26 -7.31 -41.30
N VAL A 157 5.12 -8.52 -41.84
CA VAL A 157 5.89 -9.69 -41.39
C VAL A 157 7.27 -9.66 -42.06
N THR A 158 8.31 -9.46 -41.27
CA THR A 158 9.70 -9.24 -41.74
C THR A 158 10.65 -10.41 -41.47
N GLY A 159 10.32 -11.32 -40.56
CA GLY A 159 11.22 -12.37 -40.08
C GLY A 159 10.78 -13.82 -40.38
N GLY A 160 11.77 -14.70 -40.57
CA GLY A 160 11.57 -16.15 -40.79
C GLY A 160 11.21 -16.94 -39.53
N GLY A 161 10.83 -18.22 -39.69
CA GLY A 161 10.24 -19.07 -38.64
C GLY A 161 11.09 -19.38 -37.39
N GLY A 162 12.35 -18.94 -37.32
CA GLY A 162 13.25 -19.22 -36.20
C GLY A 162 13.32 -18.13 -35.11
N LEU A 163 12.65 -16.99 -35.31
CA LEU A 163 12.58 -15.90 -34.33
C LEU A 163 11.24 -15.91 -33.59
N PRO A 164 11.18 -15.38 -32.35
CA PRO A 164 9.91 -15.22 -31.67
C PRO A 164 8.98 -14.26 -32.42
N PRO A 165 7.64 -14.40 -32.30
CA PRO A 165 6.69 -13.62 -33.08
C PRO A 165 6.89 -12.10 -33.05
N TRP A 166 7.25 -11.53 -31.89
CA TRP A 166 7.45 -10.09 -31.71
C TRP A 166 8.69 -9.51 -32.42
N GLU A 167 9.66 -10.35 -32.79
CA GLU A 167 10.83 -9.92 -33.57
C GLU A 167 10.61 -10.05 -35.08
N ARG A 168 9.46 -10.61 -35.48
CA ARG A 168 9.13 -10.93 -36.88
C ARG A 168 8.18 -9.94 -37.50
N VAL A 169 7.87 -8.84 -36.82
CA VAL A 169 6.94 -7.82 -37.29
C VAL A 169 7.61 -6.44 -37.28
N ASP A 170 7.40 -5.68 -38.35
CA ASP A 170 7.70 -4.26 -38.40
C ASP A 170 6.66 -3.48 -37.59
N TRP A 171 7.01 -3.16 -36.35
CA TRP A 171 6.15 -2.45 -35.41
C TRP A 171 5.73 -1.07 -35.90
N SER A 172 6.59 -0.37 -36.65
CA SER A 172 6.27 0.95 -37.19
C SER A 172 5.16 0.85 -38.23
N LYS A 173 5.25 -0.14 -39.14
CA LYS A 173 4.19 -0.40 -40.12
C LYS A 173 2.91 -0.90 -39.45
N LEU A 174 3.02 -1.81 -38.48
CA LEU A 174 1.87 -2.33 -37.73
C LEU A 174 1.08 -1.19 -37.08
N ASN A 175 1.76 -0.36 -36.28
CA ASN A 175 1.09 0.73 -35.59
C ASN A 175 0.58 1.82 -36.54
N SER A 176 1.27 2.05 -37.67
CA SER A 176 0.77 2.93 -38.72
C SER A 176 -0.53 2.41 -39.33
N CYS A 177 -0.62 1.12 -39.60
CA CYS A 177 -1.85 0.47 -40.09
C CYS A 177 -2.98 0.53 -39.07
N GLU A 178 -2.71 0.25 -37.79
CA GLU A 178 -3.68 0.42 -36.71
C GLU A 178 -4.21 1.85 -36.62
N GLU A 179 -3.33 2.85 -36.79
CA GLU A 179 -3.73 4.26 -36.83
C GLU A 179 -4.65 4.56 -38.02
N VAL A 180 -4.27 4.14 -39.24
CA VAL A 180 -5.09 4.40 -40.43
C VAL A 180 -6.45 3.72 -40.31
N MET A 181 -6.51 2.49 -39.81
CA MET A 181 -7.79 1.82 -39.53
C MET A 181 -8.59 2.59 -38.47
N GLY A 182 -7.96 3.03 -37.38
CA GLY A 182 -8.61 3.77 -36.29
C GLY A 182 -9.18 5.16 -36.68
N ARG A 183 -8.79 5.73 -37.83
CA ARG A 183 -9.36 7.00 -38.33
C ARG A 183 -10.82 6.89 -38.74
N LYS A 184 -11.29 5.70 -39.12
CA LYS A 184 -12.67 5.46 -39.50
C LYS A 184 -13.47 4.95 -38.30
N SER A 185 -14.44 5.75 -37.86
CA SER A 185 -15.31 5.38 -36.74
C SER A 185 -16.18 4.15 -37.07
N GLY A 186 -16.52 3.38 -36.03
CA GLY A 186 -17.46 2.25 -36.11
C GLY A 186 -16.86 0.91 -36.57
N ASN A 187 -15.55 0.82 -36.77
CA ASN A 187 -14.87 -0.42 -37.20
C ASN A 187 -14.23 -1.22 -36.05
N GLY A 188 -14.35 -0.75 -34.81
CA GLY A 188 -13.84 -1.43 -33.61
C GLY A 188 -12.36 -1.17 -33.29
N PHE A 189 -11.61 -0.47 -34.14
CA PHE A 189 -10.20 -0.12 -33.91
C PHE A 189 -10.09 1.20 -33.15
N THR A 190 -9.48 1.14 -31.96
CA THR A 190 -9.41 2.28 -31.04
C THR A 190 -8.04 2.45 -30.38
N HIS A 191 -7.23 1.40 -30.36
CA HIS A 191 -5.93 1.39 -29.68
C HIS A 191 -4.82 0.94 -30.63
N ARG A 192 -3.57 1.23 -30.25
CA ARG A 192 -2.38 0.69 -30.90
C ARG A 192 -1.78 -0.37 -30.00
N LEU A 193 -1.25 -1.43 -30.59
CA LEU A 193 -0.55 -2.46 -29.84
C LEU A 193 0.84 -1.92 -29.41
N PRO A 194 1.13 -1.82 -28.10
CA PRO A 194 2.45 -1.44 -27.63
C PRO A 194 3.45 -2.56 -27.84
N LEU A 195 4.74 -2.22 -27.73
CA LEU A 195 5.82 -3.20 -27.86
C LEU A 195 5.91 -4.08 -26.59
N ARG A 196 6.26 -5.35 -26.77
CA ARG A 196 6.66 -6.24 -25.68
C ARG A 196 7.96 -5.73 -25.01
N PRO A 197 8.15 -5.90 -23.68
CA PRO A 197 7.32 -6.65 -22.73
C PRO A 197 6.38 -5.75 -21.90
N GLU A 198 5.89 -4.63 -22.44
CA GLU A 198 5.05 -3.72 -21.67
C GLU A 198 3.79 -4.42 -21.14
N GLN A 199 3.44 -4.20 -19.86
CA GLN A 199 2.23 -4.76 -19.26
C GLN A 199 0.97 -4.43 -20.08
N GLN A 200 0.96 -3.26 -20.72
CA GLN A 200 -0.12 -2.81 -21.56
C GLN A 200 -0.35 -3.73 -22.76
N TYR A 201 0.68 -4.38 -23.31
CA TYR A 201 0.53 -5.37 -24.39
C TYR A 201 -0.43 -6.49 -23.98
N TYR A 202 -0.14 -7.12 -22.84
CA TYR A 202 -0.98 -8.19 -22.30
C TYR A 202 -2.36 -7.70 -21.89
N GLU A 203 -2.46 -6.42 -21.48
CA GLU A 203 -3.76 -5.82 -21.21
C GLU A 203 -4.63 -5.69 -22.47
N LEU A 204 -4.05 -5.24 -23.57
CA LEU A 204 -4.85 -4.89 -24.74
C LEU A 204 -5.38 -6.14 -25.46
N ILE A 205 -4.53 -7.16 -25.63
CA ILE A 205 -4.86 -8.38 -26.41
C ILE A 205 -6.05 -9.20 -25.89
N GLY A 206 -6.40 -9.04 -24.61
CA GLY A 206 -7.56 -9.70 -23.98
C GLY A 206 -8.72 -8.77 -23.64
N LYS A 207 -8.56 -7.46 -23.82
CA LYS A 207 -9.59 -6.46 -23.47
C LYS A 207 -10.36 -5.98 -24.69
N TYR A 208 -9.70 -5.88 -25.84
CA TYR A 208 -10.30 -5.35 -27.05
C TYR A 208 -10.42 -6.42 -28.14
N PRO A 209 -11.62 -6.67 -28.69
CA PRO A 209 -11.82 -7.59 -29.82
C PRO A 209 -10.98 -7.25 -31.06
N GLN A 210 -10.47 -6.02 -31.18
CA GLN A 210 -9.59 -5.65 -32.30
C GLN A 210 -8.34 -6.53 -32.42
N TYR A 211 -7.91 -7.17 -31.33
CA TYR A 211 -6.75 -8.06 -31.31
C TYR A 211 -7.12 -9.55 -31.45
N ALA A 212 -8.40 -9.85 -31.73
CA ALA A 212 -8.91 -11.22 -31.80
C ALA A 212 -8.21 -12.06 -32.89
N GLY A 213 -7.87 -11.46 -34.04
CA GLY A 213 -7.16 -12.14 -35.12
C GLY A 213 -5.74 -12.63 -34.75
N GLY A 214 -5.23 -12.22 -33.59
CA GLY A 214 -3.96 -12.72 -33.05
C GLY A 214 -4.07 -13.98 -32.20
N TRP A 215 -5.26 -14.57 -31.98
CA TRP A 215 -5.43 -15.86 -31.29
C TRP A 215 -5.36 -17.04 -32.26
N ASP A 216 -4.89 -18.20 -31.79
CA ASP A 216 -4.62 -19.37 -32.65
C ASP A 216 -5.89 -20.08 -33.11
N ASP A 217 -6.97 -19.96 -32.34
CA ASP A 217 -8.30 -20.46 -32.62
C ASP A 217 -9.19 -19.45 -33.40
N ALA A 218 -8.68 -18.25 -33.69
CA ALA A 218 -9.41 -17.17 -34.36
C ALA A 218 -9.29 -17.22 -35.91
N THR A 219 -9.15 -18.41 -36.50
CA THR A 219 -8.82 -18.58 -37.93
C THR A 219 -9.87 -18.03 -38.90
N THR A 220 -11.12 -17.85 -38.45
CA THR A 220 -12.24 -17.36 -39.29
C THR A 220 -12.79 -16.01 -38.82
N VAL A 221 -12.10 -15.31 -37.91
CA VAL A 221 -12.56 -14.01 -37.42
C VAL A 221 -12.56 -12.99 -38.55
N THR A 222 -13.68 -12.30 -38.74
CA THR A 222 -13.85 -11.25 -39.76
C THR A 222 -13.95 -9.86 -39.11
N PRO A 223 -13.80 -8.77 -39.89
CA PRO A 223 -14.09 -7.41 -39.43
C PRO A 223 -15.46 -7.25 -38.76
N SER A 224 -16.49 -7.91 -39.29
CA SER A 224 -17.83 -7.87 -38.69
C SER A 224 -17.87 -8.50 -37.29
N ASP A 225 -17.08 -9.53 -37.04
CA ASP A 225 -17.02 -10.18 -35.73
C ASP A 225 -16.40 -9.26 -34.69
N ILE A 226 -15.34 -8.52 -35.05
CA ILE A 226 -14.73 -7.51 -34.18
C ILE A 226 -15.74 -6.43 -33.78
N VAL A 227 -16.50 -5.90 -34.75
CA VAL A 227 -17.53 -4.88 -34.49
C VAL A 227 -18.67 -5.43 -33.63
N GLN A 228 -19.07 -6.68 -33.85
CA GLN A 228 -20.08 -7.37 -33.05
C GLN A 228 -19.54 -7.93 -31.72
N LYS A 229 -18.26 -7.72 -31.42
CA LYS A 229 -17.56 -8.25 -30.24
C LYS A 229 -17.65 -9.78 -30.11
N LYS A 230 -17.73 -10.48 -31.25
CA LYS A 230 -17.65 -11.93 -31.33
C LYS A 230 -16.17 -12.32 -31.34
N VAL A 231 -15.73 -12.95 -30.25
CA VAL A 231 -14.34 -13.34 -30.01
C VAL A 231 -14.24 -14.85 -29.86
N SER A 232 -13.03 -15.38 -30.05
CA SER A 232 -12.77 -16.82 -29.98
C SER A 232 -12.80 -17.35 -28.53
N PRO A 233 -12.99 -18.66 -28.32
CA PRO A 233 -12.92 -19.27 -26.99
C PRO A 233 -11.63 -18.96 -26.22
N ARG A 234 -10.45 -18.97 -26.87
CA ARG A 234 -9.17 -18.64 -26.22
C ARG A 234 -9.08 -17.19 -25.77
N PHE A 235 -9.63 -16.26 -26.55
CA PHE A 235 -9.75 -14.86 -26.14
C PHE A 235 -10.56 -14.75 -24.84
N LEU A 236 -11.70 -15.45 -24.75
CA LEU A 236 -12.56 -15.44 -23.57
C LEU A 236 -11.85 -16.03 -22.35
N GLU A 237 -11.24 -17.20 -22.51
CA GLU A 237 -10.46 -17.86 -21.45
C GLU A 237 -9.36 -16.94 -20.91
N TYR A 238 -8.59 -16.30 -21.81
CA TYR A 238 -7.57 -15.34 -21.42
C TYR A 238 -8.14 -14.11 -20.70
N SER A 239 -9.25 -13.56 -21.21
CA SER A 239 -9.93 -12.41 -20.59
C SER A 239 -10.43 -12.75 -19.18
N GLU A 240 -10.97 -13.95 -18.97
CA GLU A 240 -11.39 -14.44 -17.65
C GLU A 240 -10.22 -14.61 -16.69
N MET A 241 -9.11 -15.22 -17.14
CA MET A 241 -7.90 -15.34 -16.33
C MET A 241 -7.35 -13.98 -15.89
N ARG A 242 -7.41 -13.00 -16.78
CA ARG A 242 -7.04 -11.61 -16.46
C ARG A 242 -8.02 -10.94 -15.52
N GLY A 243 -9.32 -11.16 -15.70
CA GLY A 243 -10.35 -10.69 -14.78
C GLY A 243 -10.09 -11.18 -13.36
N LYS A 244 -9.75 -12.45 -13.20
CA LYS A 244 -9.39 -13.04 -11.91
C LYS A 244 -8.14 -12.42 -11.28
N ALA A 245 -7.10 -12.14 -12.07
CA ALA A 245 -5.93 -11.41 -11.57
C ALA A 245 -6.32 -10.02 -11.05
N ASN A 246 -7.14 -9.30 -11.83
CA ASN A 246 -7.65 -7.99 -11.45
C ASN A 246 -8.46 -8.05 -10.15
N ASP A 247 -9.29 -9.08 -9.95
CA ASP A 247 -10.04 -9.26 -8.71
C ASP A 247 -9.13 -9.41 -7.49
N PHE A 248 -8.03 -10.17 -7.61
CA PHE A 248 -7.03 -10.26 -6.54
C PHE A 248 -6.36 -8.91 -6.24
N TYR A 249 -5.95 -8.17 -7.28
CA TYR A 249 -5.39 -6.83 -7.10
C TYR A 249 -6.39 -5.84 -6.52
N ASN A 250 -7.68 -5.95 -6.86
CA ASN A 250 -8.74 -5.11 -6.28
C ASN A 250 -8.91 -5.37 -4.78
N ILE A 251 -8.81 -6.62 -4.34
CA ILE A 251 -8.83 -6.97 -2.91
C ILE A 251 -7.59 -6.40 -2.21
N ALA A 252 -6.40 -6.57 -2.81
CA ALA A 252 -5.17 -6.00 -2.27
C ALA A 252 -5.23 -4.45 -2.19
N GLY A 253 -5.69 -3.78 -3.25
CA GLY A 253 -5.88 -2.33 -3.26
C GLY A 253 -6.91 -1.85 -2.23
N THR A 254 -7.96 -2.64 -2.00
CA THR A 254 -8.92 -2.39 -0.91
C THR A 254 -8.25 -2.50 0.45
N ALA A 255 -7.47 -3.55 0.70
CA ALA A 255 -6.72 -3.71 1.95
C ALA A 255 -5.75 -2.54 2.19
N ALA A 256 -5.04 -2.10 1.14
CA ALA A 256 -4.16 -0.93 1.20
C ALA A 256 -4.93 0.36 1.54
N SER A 257 -6.12 0.55 0.99
CA SER A 257 -6.98 1.70 1.32
C SER A 257 -7.44 1.65 2.78
N VAL A 258 -7.81 0.46 3.27
CA VAL A 258 -8.23 0.27 4.67
C VAL A 258 -7.05 0.44 5.64
N LEU A 259 -5.82 0.07 5.26
CA LEU A 259 -4.61 0.38 6.05
C LEU A 259 -4.47 1.88 6.29
N VAL A 260 -4.60 2.70 5.24
CA VAL A 260 -4.53 4.16 5.39
C VAL A 260 -5.60 4.68 6.34
N VAL A 261 -6.83 4.17 6.24
CA VAL A 261 -7.91 4.53 7.17
C VAL A 261 -7.58 4.10 8.61
N ASN A 262 -7.03 2.90 8.80
CA ASN A 262 -6.60 2.38 10.10
C ASN A 262 -5.58 3.31 10.77
N HIS A 263 -4.56 3.75 10.02
CA HIS A 263 -3.56 4.72 10.48
C HIS A 263 -4.17 6.04 10.93
N VAL A 264 -5.08 6.61 10.14
CA VAL A 264 -5.73 7.89 10.47
C VAL A 264 -6.58 7.75 11.73
N LEU A 265 -7.41 6.71 11.81
CA LEU A 265 -8.28 6.47 12.96
C LEU A 265 -7.47 6.23 14.23
N SER A 266 -6.39 5.45 14.16
CA SER A 266 -5.52 5.22 15.31
C SER A 266 -4.79 6.50 15.75
N ALA A 267 -4.28 7.32 14.81
CA ALA A 267 -3.66 8.60 15.17
C ALA A 267 -4.63 9.53 15.91
N LEU A 268 -5.89 9.60 15.47
CA LEU A 268 -6.93 10.40 16.11
C LEU A 268 -7.34 9.83 17.48
N ASP A 269 -7.53 8.51 17.59
CA ASP A 269 -7.89 7.86 18.85
C ASP A 269 -6.75 7.98 19.89
N ALA A 270 -5.49 7.84 19.48
CA ALA A 270 -4.34 8.06 20.34
C ALA A 270 -4.26 9.50 20.87
N ALA A 271 -4.51 10.50 20.01
CA ALA A 271 -4.57 11.90 20.41
C ALA A 271 -5.67 12.13 21.45
N TRP A 272 -6.86 11.58 21.18
CA TRP A 272 -8.00 11.70 22.08
C TRP A 272 -7.78 10.98 23.40
N SER A 273 -7.23 9.76 23.38
CA SER A 273 -6.89 8.97 24.56
C SER A 273 -5.86 9.70 25.43
N ALA A 274 -4.87 10.38 24.84
CA ALA A 274 -3.93 11.21 25.58
C ALA A 274 -4.59 12.44 26.22
N ALA A 275 -5.49 13.11 25.49
CA ALA A 275 -6.25 14.24 26.02
C ALA A 275 -7.15 13.81 27.18
N GLN A 276 -7.82 12.66 27.05
CA GLN A 276 -8.64 12.08 28.11
C GLN A 276 -7.79 11.68 29.31
N PHE A 277 -6.62 11.04 29.09
CA PHE A 277 -5.69 10.65 30.15
C PHE A 277 -5.29 11.85 31.01
N ASN A 278 -5.01 13.00 30.39
CA ASN A 278 -4.64 14.23 31.09
C ASN A 278 -5.76 14.83 31.94
N ASN A 279 -7.01 14.51 31.63
CA ASN A 279 -8.20 15.02 32.31
C ASN A 279 -8.78 14.00 33.32
N ARG A 280 -8.14 12.83 33.52
CA ARG A 280 -8.60 11.85 34.50
C ARG A 280 -8.48 12.39 35.93
N LEU A 281 -9.43 11.96 36.75
CA LEU A 281 -9.66 12.35 38.13
C LEU A 281 -8.36 12.35 38.97
N LYS A 282 -7.96 13.51 39.48
CA LYS A 282 -6.83 13.59 40.42
C LYS A 282 -7.34 13.30 41.83
N LEU A 283 -7.02 12.11 42.34
CA LEU A 283 -7.18 11.76 43.75
C LEU A 283 -5.85 12.03 44.46
N GLU A 284 -5.76 13.16 45.15
CA GLU A 284 -4.59 13.47 45.97
C GLU A 284 -4.85 13.01 47.40
N THR A 285 -4.04 12.10 47.91
CA THR A 285 -4.02 11.77 49.34
C THR A 285 -2.83 12.50 49.98
N ARG A 286 -3.09 13.30 51.01
CA ARG A 286 -2.09 14.09 51.73
C ARG A 286 -2.22 13.83 53.22
N LEU A 287 -1.11 13.59 53.92
CA LEU A 287 -1.07 13.65 55.38
C LEU A 287 -0.94 15.12 55.77
N LYS A 288 -1.94 15.68 56.47
CA LYS A 288 -1.87 17.06 56.99
C LYS A 288 -1.56 17.01 58.49
N PRO A 289 -0.54 17.75 58.97
CA PRO A 289 -0.33 17.91 60.41
C PRO A 289 -1.48 18.74 61.00
N ALA A 290 -2.21 18.20 61.96
CA ALA A 290 -3.30 18.88 62.66
C ALA A 290 -2.88 19.17 64.12
N PRO A 291 -2.82 20.44 64.54
CA PRO A 291 -2.47 20.80 65.92
C PRO A 291 -3.63 20.47 66.87
N ARG A 292 -3.33 19.79 67.98
CA ARG A 292 -4.28 19.50 69.07
C ARG A 292 -4.01 20.41 70.28
N PRO A 293 -4.99 20.61 71.18
CA PRO A 293 -4.88 21.51 72.34
C PRO A 293 -3.73 21.20 73.32
N TYR A 294 -3.14 20.00 73.28
CA TYR A 294 -2.09 19.55 74.19
C TYR A 294 -0.68 19.47 73.57
N GLY A 295 -0.45 20.14 72.43
CA GLY A 295 0.90 20.35 71.89
C GLY A 295 1.49 19.23 71.03
N PHE A 296 0.77 18.12 70.83
CA PHE A 296 1.17 17.07 69.87
C PHE A 296 0.59 17.35 68.48
N THR A 297 1.39 17.09 67.44
CA THR A 297 0.97 17.13 66.03
C THR A 297 0.64 15.72 65.56
N GLU A 298 -0.61 15.49 65.19
CA GLU A 298 -1.08 14.22 64.63
C GLU A 298 -1.14 14.35 63.10
N LEU A 299 -0.59 13.37 62.37
CA LEU A 299 -0.69 13.32 60.91
C LEU A 299 -2.05 12.75 60.54
N VAL A 300 -2.96 13.60 60.06
CA VAL A 300 -4.30 13.17 59.64
C VAL A 300 -4.28 12.87 58.15
N PRO A 301 -4.70 11.66 57.71
CA PRO A 301 -4.88 11.38 56.30
C PRO A 301 -6.05 12.20 55.76
N THR A 302 -5.76 12.98 54.73
CA THR A 302 -6.75 13.77 53.99
C THR A 302 -6.76 13.32 52.54
N ALA A 303 -7.94 13.10 51.97
CA ALA A 303 -8.12 12.83 50.54
C ALA A 303 -8.82 14.04 49.91
N SER A 304 -8.26 14.56 48.81
CA SER A 304 -8.88 15.59 47.99
C SER A 304 -9.10 15.07 46.59
N MET A 305 -10.35 15.11 46.15
CA MET A 305 -10.77 14.72 44.81
C MET A 305 -10.97 16.00 43.98
N THR A 306 -10.23 16.14 42.89
CA THR A 306 -10.43 17.24 41.94
C THR A 306 -10.98 16.69 40.63
N ILE A 307 -12.22 17.07 40.30
CA ILE A 307 -12.85 16.81 39.01
C ILE A 307 -12.71 18.07 38.17
N ARG A 308 -12.12 17.97 36.97
CA ARG A 308 -12.12 19.06 35.98
C ARG A 308 -13.01 18.63 34.82
N PHE A 309 -14.11 19.36 34.62
CA PHE A 309 -15.02 19.22 33.49
C PHE A 309 -14.47 19.98 32.29
#